data_AF-A0A257APM4-F1
#
_entry.id   AF-A0A257APM4-F1
#
_cell.length_a   1.000
_cell.length_b   1.000
_cell.length_c   1.000
_cell.angle_alpha   90.00
_cell.angle_beta   90.00
_cell.angle_gamma   90.00
#
_symmetry.space_group_name_H-M   'P 1'
#
loop_
_entity.id
_entity.type
_entity.pdbx_description
1 polymer ?
#
loop_
_entity_poly.entity_id
_entity_poly.type
_entity_poly.pdbx_seq_one_letter_code
_entity_poly.pdbx_strand_id
1 'polypeptide(L)'
;MARPWEKCRVVRIVNLTQHPITIYDESGENVVEEIPPSGTVARVRAEQPVIGYINDVPVVKTEWGEVEGLPEPEECTVYVVSTLVLQALAGKRDDVVSPDTGPASAVRDETNRIIGVRRFQTI
;
A
#
# COMPACT_ATOMS: atom_id res chain seq x y z
N MET A 1 10.06 -16.06 -5.82
CA MET A 1 11.41 -15.44 -5.79
C MET A 1 11.70 -15.00 -4.37
N ALA A 2 12.97 -14.99 -3.95
CA ALA A 2 13.38 -14.41 -2.68
C ALA A 2 13.16 -12.88 -2.74
N ARG A 3 12.65 -12.28 -1.66
CA ARG A 3 12.38 -10.84 -1.65
C ARG A 3 13.70 -10.06 -1.55
N PRO A 4 13.84 -8.90 -2.22
CA PRO A 4 15.11 -8.17 -2.29
C PRO A 4 15.72 -7.80 -0.92
N TRP A 5 14.86 -7.65 0.10
CA TRP A 5 15.26 -7.27 1.45
C TRP A 5 15.67 -8.46 2.34
N GLU A 6 15.42 -9.71 1.96
CA GLU A 6 15.76 -10.90 2.78
C GLU A 6 17.26 -11.10 2.96
N LYS A 7 18.08 -10.56 2.04
CA LYS A 7 19.54 -10.56 2.13
C LYS A 7 20.11 -9.45 3.02
N CYS A 8 19.26 -8.52 3.48
CA CYS A 8 19.70 -7.31 4.17
C CYS A 8 19.67 -7.48 5.69
N ARG A 9 20.72 -7.02 6.37
CA ARG A 9 20.78 -7.01 7.85
C ARG A 9 19.88 -5.91 8.45
N VAL A 10 19.71 -4.82 7.72
CA VAL A 10 18.85 -3.67 8.07
C VAL A 10 18.10 -3.27 6.80
N VAL A 11 16.80 -3.00 6.93
CA VAL A 11 15.92 -2.62 5.81
C VAL A 11 15.39 -1.22 6.06
N ARG A 12 15.48 -0.35 5.05
CA ARG A 12 14.89 0.99 5.08
C ARG A 12 13.46 0.92 4.56
N ILE A 13 12.50 1.41 5.34
CA ILE A 13 11.09 1.47 4.94
C ILE A 13 10.75 2.91 4.55
N VAL A 14 10.24 3.11 3.33
CA VAL A 14 9.87 4.42 2.79
C VAL A 14 8.36 4.47 2.56
N ASN A 15 7.66 5.24 3.39
CA ASN A 15 6.22 5.43 3.28
C ASN A 15 5.90 6.44 2.17
N LEU A 16 5.36 5.95 1.05
CA LEU A 16 4.91 6.75 -0.09
C LEU A 16 3.40 7.03 -0.03
N THR A 17 2.82 7.01 1.17
CA THR A 17 1.43 7.41 1.43
C THR A 17 1.38 8.76 2.15
N GLN A 18 0.18 9.34 2.19
CA GLN A 18 -0.06 10.66 2.76
C GLN A 18 -0.17 10.67 4.30
N HIS A 19 -0.26 9.50 4.94
CA HIS A 19 -0.49 9.38 6.37
C HIS A 19 0.61 8.52 7.02
N PRO A 20 0.94 8.77 8.30
CA PRO A 20 1.83 7.88 9.04
C PRO A 20 1.25 6.46 9.08
N ILE A 21 2.13 5.46 9.07
CA ILE A 21 1.76 4.06 9.17
C ILE A 21 2.25 3.55 10.52
N THR A 22 1.30 3.14 11.36
CA THR A 22 1.60 2.54 12.66
C THR A 22 1.47 1.03 12.56
N ILE A 23 2.55 0.33 12.92
CA ILE A 23 2.63 -1.11 12.99
C ILE A 23 2.49 -1.53 14.45
N TYR A 24 1.51 -2.37 14.74
CA TYR A 24 1.32 -2.99 16.05
C TYR A 24 1.88 -4.41 16.07
N ASP A 25 2.13 -4.92 17.26
CA ASP A 25 2.40 -6.33 17.49
C ASP A 25 1.17 -7.22 17.19
N GLU A 26 1.36 -8.53 17.23
CA GLU A 26 0.30 -9.50 16.94
C GLU A 26 -0.91 -9.34 17.90
N SER A 27 -0.68 -9.00 19.17
CA SER A 27 -1.79 -8.74 20.11
C SER A 27 -2.57 -7.48 19.73
N GLY A 28 -1.90 -6.50 19.11
CA GLY A 28 -2.48 -5.20 18.79
C GLY A 28 -2.45 -4.23 19.97
N GLU A 29 -1.64 -4.52 20.99
CA GLU A 29 -1.56 -3.73 22.22
C GLU A 29 -0.38 -2.78 22.22
N ASN A 30 0.72 -3.13 21.54
CA ASN A 30 1.93 -2.32 21.52
C ASN A 30 2.28 -1.89 20.10
N VAL A 31 2.68 -0.63 19.96
CA VAL A 31 3.26 -0.10 18.72
C VAL A 31 4.69 -0.63 18.58
N VAL A 32 4.95 -1.35 17.49
CA VAL A 32 6.27 -1.89 17.10
C VAL A 32 7.06 -0.86 16.30
N GLU A 33 6.39 -0.15 15.40
CA GLU A 33 7.04 0.84 14.53
C GLU A 33 6.04 1.91 14.08
N GLU A 34 6.50 3.15 13.96
CA GLU A 34 5.76 4.23 13.31
C GLU A 34 6.58 4.76 12.13
N ILE A 35 6.01 4.68 10.94
CA ILE A 35 6.68 5.04 9.69
C ILE A 35 6.09 6.36 9.18
N PRO A 36 6.80 7.49 9.34
CA PRO A 36 6.29 8.80 8.92
C PRO A 36 6.21 8.88 7.39
N PRO A 37 5.31 9.71 6.83
CA PRO A 37 5.23 9.92 5.40
C PRO A 37 6.57 10.49 4.88
N SER A 38 7.04 9.97 3.74
CA SER A 38 8.31 10.41 3.12
C SER A 38 8.25 11.83 2.52
N GLY A 39 7.06 12.42 2.43
CA GLY A 39 6.79 13.66 1.69
C GLY A 39 6.55 13.45 0.19
N THR A 40 6.78 12.24 -0.33
CA THR A 40 6.42 11.84 -1.70
C THR A 40 5.26 10.85 -1.65
N VAL A 41 4.27 11.01 -2.53
CA VAL A 41 3.09 10.13 -2.59
C VAL A 41 3.07 9.40 -3.92
N ALA A 42 3.13 8.07 -3.86
CA ALA A 42 2.92 7.24 -5.04
C ALA A 42 1.43 7.20 -5.41
N ARG A 43 1.11 7.43 -6.68
CA ARG A 43 -0.26 7.44 -7.18
C ARG A 43 -0.34 6.63 -8.46
N VAL A 44 -1.47 5.96 -8.66
CA VAL A 44 -1.82 5.36 -9.93
C VAL A 44 -2.78 6.29 -10.66
N ARG A 45 -2.51 6.57 -11.94
CA ARG A 45 -3.46 7.27 -12.78
C ARG A 45 -4.68 6.38 -13.01
N ALA A 46 -5.88 6.90 -12.82
CA ALA A 46 -7.12 6.16 -13.06
C ALA A 46 -7.97 6.88 -14.09
N GLU A 47 -8.32 6.18 -15.17
CA GLU A 47 -9.29 6.66 -16.15
C GLU A 47 -10.58 5.84 -16.03
N GLN A 48 -11.73 6.48 -16.27
CA GLN A 48 -13.04 5.84 -16.14
C GLN A 48 -13.89 6.07 -17.39
N PRO A 49 -13.50 5.53 -18.56
CA PRO A 49 -14.32 5.62 -19.76
C PRO A 49 -15.69 4.96 -19.54
N VAL A 50 -16.74 5.59 -20.07
CA VAL A 50 -18.08 5.00 -20.15
C VAL A 50 -18.04 3.87 -21.18
N ILE A 51 -18.41 2.66 -20.76
CA ILE A 51 -18.41 1.45 -21.58
C ILE A 51 -19.82 0.98 -21.97
N GLY A 52 -20.85 1.63 -21.44
CA GLY A 52 -22.24 1.29 -21.73
C GLY A 52 -23.22 1.97 -20.78
N TYR A 53 -24.48 1.56 -20.84
CA TYR A 53 -25.57 2.09 -20.02
C TYR A 53 -26.50 0.97 -19.56
N ILE A 54 -27.02 1.07 -18.33
CA ILE A 54 -28.11 0.24 -17.81
C ILE A 54 -29.25 1.18 -17.42
N ASN A 55 -30.38 1.15 -18.15
CA ASN A 55 -31.52 2.07 -17.94
C ASN A 55 -31.08 3.54 -17.81
N ASP A 56 -30.33 4.04 -18.80
CA ASP A 56 -29.75 5.39 -18.87
C ASP A 56 -28.68 5.73 -17.80
N VAL A 57 -28.31 4.79 -16.92
CA VAL A 57 -27.20 4.95 -15.98
C VAL A 57 -25.88 4.54 -16.65
N PRO A 58 -24.86 5.42 -16.74
CA PRO A 58 -23.59 5.07 -17.37
C PRO A 58 -22.83 4.01 -16.56
N VAL A 59 -22.35 3.00 -17.26
CA VAL A 59 -21.42 2.00 -16.73
C VAL A 59 -20.02 2.42 -17.16
N VAL A 60 -19.13 2.66 -16.19
CA VAL A 60 -17.72 2.98 -16.45
C VAL A 60 -16.83 1.79 -16.15
N LYS A 61 -15.73 1.67 -16.88
CA LYS A 61 -14.64 0.74 -16.55
C LYS A 61 -13.48 1.54 -15.99
N THR A 62 -12.98 1.16 -14.81
CA THR A 62 -11.76 1.79 -14.28
C THR A 62 -10.54 1.16 -14.95
N GLU A 63 -9.76 2.00 -15.61
CA GLU A 63 -8.50 1.65 -16.26
C GLU A 63 -7.36 2.27 -15.44
N TRP A 64 -6.52 1.40 -14.89
CA TRP A 64 -5.33 1.79 -14.13
C TRP A 64 -4.18 2.07 -15.12
N GLY A 65 -3.77 3.33 -15.20
CA GLY A 65 -2.62 3.78 -15.96
C GLY A 65 -1.31 3.60 -15.20
N GLU A 66 -0.29 4.36 -15.59
CA GLU A 66 1.04 4.28 -15.00
C GLU A 66 1.05 4.70 -13.52
N VAL A 67 1.97 4.11 -12.76
CA VAL A 67 2.24 4.50 -11.37
C VAL A 67 3.26 5.63 -11.39
N GLU A 68 2.86 6.77 -10.87
CA GLU A 68 3.70 7.96 -10.71
C GLU A 68 4.18 8.10 -9.26
N GLY A 69 5.34 8.70 -9.06
CA GLY A 69 5.89 8.98 -7.72
C GLY A 69 6.41 7.75 -6.98
N LEU A 70 6.54 6.60 -7.65
CA LEU A 70 7.24 5.42 -7.14
C LEU A 70 8.71 5.47 -7.60
N PRO A 71 9.69 5.59 -6.69
CA PRO A 71 11.11 5.57 -7.05
C PRO A 71 11.55 4.26 -7.69
N GLU A 72 12.68 4.30 -8.41
CA GLU A 72 13.38 3.10 -8.88
C GLU A 72 13.78 2.19 -7.70
N PRO A 73 13.85 0.86 -7.88
CA PRO A 73 14.31 -0.04 -6.85
C PRO A 73 15.68 0.35 -6.29
N GLU A 74 15.79 0.35 -4.97
CA GLU A 74 17.04 0.62 -4.24
C GLU A 74 17.38 -0.58 -3.35
N GLU A 75 18.67 -0.89 -3.22
CA GLU A 75 19.10 -2.01 -2.39
C GLU A 75 18.74 -1.79 -0.92
N CYS A 76 18.18 -2.82 -0.29
CA CYS A 76 17.73 -2.79 1.10
C CYS A 76 16.67 -1.72 1.42
N THR A 77 15.90 -1.28 0.43
CA THR A 77 14.76 -0.37 0.59
C THR A 77 13.46 -1.09 0.24
N VAL A 78 12.43 -0.88 1.07
CA VAL A 78 11.05 -1.30 0.80
C VAL A 78 10.15 -0.07 0.73
N TYR A 79 9.37 0.02 -0.34
CA TYR A 79 8.42 1.11 -0.53
C TYR A 79 7.02 0.67 -0.09
N VAL A 80 6.41 1.47 0.79
CA VAL A 80 5.05 1.23 1.25
C VAL A 80 4.10 2.13 0.47
N VAL A 81 3.16 1.51 -0.24
CA VAL A 81 2.16 2.19 -1.08
C VAL A 81 0.73 1.81 -0.66
N SER A 82 -0.26 2.49 -1.22
CA SER A 82 -1.66 2.06 -1.05
C SER A 82 -1.92 0.74 -1.76
N THR A 83 -2.92 -0.02 -1.31
CA THR A 83 -3.28 -1.31 -1.91
C THR A 83 -3.64 -1.16 -3.40
N LEU A 84 -4.21 -0.02 -3.76
CA LEU A 84 -4.55 0.32 -5.14
C LEU A 84 -3.32 0.44 -6.04
N VAL A 85 -2.27 1.13 -5.57
CA VAL A 85 -1.00 1.26 -6.29
C VAL A 85 -0.31 -0.10 -6.37
N LEU A 86 -0.29 -0.86 -5.27
CA LEU A 86 0.25 -2.22 -5.25
C LEU A 86 -0.44 -3.10 -6.30
N GLN A 87 -1.78 -3.07 -6.39
CA GLN A 87 -2.57 -3.78 -7.40
C GLN A 87 -2.23 -3.36 -8.84
N ALA A 88 -2.07 -2.05 -9.08
CA ALA A 88 -1.70 -1.54 -10.39
C ALA A 88 -0.31 -1.99 -10.85
N LEU A 89 0.62 -2.22 -9.91
CA LEU A 89 1.95 -2.77 -10.22
C LEU A 89 1.90 -4.23 -10.68
N ALA A 90 0.81 -4.96 -10.38
CA ALA A 90 0.57 -6.33 -10.85
C ALA A 90 1.78 -7.28 -10.68
N GLY A 91 2.46 -7.20 -9.54
CA GLY A 91 3.63 -8.03 -9.21
C GLY A 91 4.92 -7.68 -9.95
N LYS A 92 4.97 -6.58 -10.72
CA LYS A 92 6.19 -6.15 -11.44
C LYS A 92 7.31 -5.62 -10.53
N ARG A 93 7.01 -5.35 -9.26
CA ARG A 93 7.93 -4.77 -8.27
C ARG A 93 7.93 -5.64 -7.02
N ASP A 94 9.07 -6.25 -6.74
CA ASP A 94 9.24 -7.13 -5.58
C ASP A 94 9.66 -6.42 -4.30
N ASP A 95 9.99 -5.13 -4.39
CA ASP A 95 10.42 -4.21 -3.32
C ASP A 95 9.28 -3.34 -2.77
N VAL A 96 8.03 -3.62 -3.16
CA VAL A 96 6.85 -2.81 -2.82
C VAL A 96 5.83 -3.62 -2.02
N VAL A 97 5.33 -3.02 -0.95
CA VAL A 97 4.28 -3.60 -0.08
C VAL A 97 3.19 -2.58 0.23
N SER A 98 2.08 -3.05 0.80
CA SER A 98 1.00 -2.20 1.28
C SER A 98 0.59 -2.58 2.70
N PRO A 99 0.09 -1.66 3.54
CA PRO A 99 -0.52 -2.02 4.82
C PRO A 99 -1.69 -2.99 4.60
N ASP A 100 -1.74 -4.10 5.36
CA ASP A 100 -2.91 -4.97 5.34
C ASP A 100 -4.01 -4.37 6.22
N THR A 101 -4.93 -3.65 5.58
CA THR A 101 -6.12 -3.05 6.22
C THR A 101 -7.32 -4.00 6.27
N GLY A 102 -7.12 -5.28 5.94
CA GLY A 102 -8.14 -6.32 6.01
C GLY A 102 -8.52 -6.69 7.45
N PRO A 103 -9.63 -7.41 7.66
CA PRO A 103 -10.15 -7.75 8.99
C PRO A 103 -9.15 -8.49 9.89
N ALA A 104 -8.25 -9.28 9.31
CA ALA A 104 -7.26 -10.08 10.03
C ALA A 104 -5.98 -9.31 10.41
N SER A 105 -5.87 -8.03 10.08
CA SER A 105 -4.66 -7.23 10.34
C SER A 105 -4.97 -5.85 10.91
N ALA A 106 -6.04 -5.19 10.45
CA ALA A 106 -6.41 -3.86 10.91
C ALA A 106 -6.57 -3.81 12.44
N VAL A 107 -5.90 -2.84 13.07
CA VAL A 107 -6.10 -2.46 14.47
C VAL A 107 -7.05 -1.28 14.49
N ARG A 108 -8.08 -1.34 15.34
CA ARG A 108 -9.15 -0.34 15.37
C ARG A 108 -9.35 0.23 16.76
N ASP A 109 -9.75 1.49 16.81
CA ASP A 109 -10.17 2.15 18.04
C ASP A 109 -11.61 1.78 18.44
N GLU A 110 -12.07 2.29 19.59
CA GLU A 110 -13.42 2.10 20.11
C GLU A 110 -14.53 2.60 19.17
N THR A 111 -14.20 3.52 18.24
CA THR A 111 -15.10 4.04 17.21
C THR A 111 -15.01 3.26 15.89
N ASN A 112 -14.32 2.12 15.89
CA ASN A 112 -14.08 1.25 14.75
C ASN A 112 -13.23 1.88 13.63
N ARG A 113 -12.50 2.97 13.90
CA ARG A 113 -11.55 3.58 12.96
C ARG A 113 -10.24 2.82 12.97
N ILE A 114 -9.61 2.67 11.80
CA ILE A 114 -8.30 2.03 11.68
C ILE A 114 -7.24 2.98 12.26
N ILE A 115 -6.51 2.51 13.27
CA ILE A 115 -5.40 3.21 13.91
C ILE A 115 -4.04 2.59 13.60
N GLY A 116 -4.02 1.44 12.91
CA GLY A 116 -2.80 0.77 12.50
C GLY A 116 -3.06 -0.58 11.87
N VAL A 117 -1.99 -1.29 11.54
CA VAL A 117 -2.03 -2.66 11.00
C VAL A 117 -1.01 -3.53 11.73
N ARG A 118 -1.21 -4.85 11.70
CA ARG A 118 -0.25 -5.81 12.25
C ARG A 118 0.81 -6.25 11.23
N ARG A 119 0.45 -6.21 9.95
CA ARG A 119 1.32 -6.72 8.87
C ARG A 119 1.16 -5.94 7.56
N PHE A 120 2.17 -6.10 6.72
CA PHE A 120 2.12 -5.70 5.31
C PHE A 120 1.59 -6.85 4.44
N GLN A 121 1.07 -6.50 3.28
CA GLN A 121 0.64 -7.39 2.22
C GLN A 121 1.37 -7.06 0.90
N THR A 122 1.44 -8.06 0.03
CA THR A 122 2.02 -8.01 -1.32
C THR A 122 1.17 -8.92 -2.22
N ILE A 123 1.27 -8.77 -3.54
CA ILE A 123 0.49 -9.53 -4.56
C ILE A 123 1.38 -10.39 -5.44
#